data_AF-A0A347UJZ2-F1
#
_entry.id   AF-A0A347UJZ2-F1
#
_cell.length_a   1.000
_cell.length_b   1.000
_cell.length_c   1.000
_cell.angle_alpha   90.00
_cell.angle_beta   90.00
_cell.angle_gamma   90.00
#
_symmetry.space_group_name_H-M   'P 1'
#
loop_
_entity.id
_entity.type
_entity.pdbx_description
1 polymer ?
#
loop_
_entity_poly.entity_id
_entity_poly.type
_entity_poly.pdbx_seq_one_letter_code
_entity_poly.pdbx_strand_id
1 'polypeptide(L)'
;MIRNLFKVLAVVTSALLPVAGLAADCVEDAGDTVTLRYRGQPVQAEVIDSYTALIAPRDLTNSRGVRLNDVAAVLQQDRANVHKTGTLDSDGYFSDQYDGYFTSLKQRSQFGSARYYTACYMTEADNADLKSAIVNAQVQGVLWVVAFRHPKGGLGIYLSEVN
;
A
#
# COMPACT_ATOMS: atom_id res chain seq x y z
N MET A 1 50.01 -56.25 -21.95
CA MET A 1 48.55 -56.01 -22.01
C MET A 1 48.18 -55.15 -20.81
N ILE A 2 48.10 -53.82 -20.98
CA ILE A 2 47.88 -52.86 -19.89
C ILE A 2 46.43 -52.36 -19.99
N ARG A 3 45.67 -52.53 -18.90
CA ARG A 3 44.27 -52.10 -18.77
C ARG A 3 44.21 -50.60 -18.50
N ASN A 4 43.52 -49.87 -19.37
CA ASN A 4 43.21 -48.45 -19.21
C ASN A 4 42.11 -48.26 -18.14
N LEU A 5 42.41 -47.48 -17.11
CA LEU A 5 41.47 -47.03 -16.09
C LEU A 5 41.11 -45.56 -16.40
N PHE A 6 39.98 -45.34 -17.07
CA PHE A 6 39.43 -43.99 -17.25
C PHE A 6 38.65 -43.60 -15.98
N LYS A 7 39.17 -42.61 -15.24
CA LYS A 7 38.42 -41.92 -14.19
C LYS A 7 37.49 -40.90 -14.85
N VAL A 8 36.18 -41.09 -14.69
CA VAL A 8 35.17 -40.10 -15.05
C VAL A 8 35.14 -39.04 -13.94
N LEU A 9 35.55 -37.82 -14.27
CA LEU A 9 35.43 -36.65 -13.39
C LEU A 9 34.02 -36.08 -13.59
N ALA A 10 33.13 -36.30 -12.62
CA ALA A 10 31.81 -35.69 -12.62
C ALA A 10 31.96 -34.19 -12.32
N VAL A 11 31.78 -33.36 -13.34
CA VAL A 11 31.64 -31.91 -13.18
C VAL A 11 30.26 -31.66 -12.58
N VAL A 12 30.22 -31.37 -11.28
CA VAL A 12 29.01 -30.87 -10.62
C VAL A 12 28.84 -29.42 -11.06
N THR A 13 28.05 -29.20 -12.11
CA THR A 13 27.52 -27.88 -12.42
C THR A 13 26.54 -27.50 -11.34
N SER A 14 27.00 -26.68 -10.37
CA SER A 14 26.13 -25.97 -9.45
C SER A 14 25.18 -25.12 -10.26
N ALA A 15 23.92 -25.53 -10.36
CA ALA A 15 22.86 -24.68 -10.88
C ALA A 15 22.73 -23.49 -9.92
N LEU A 16 23.06 -22.29 -10.41
CA LEU A 16 22.65 -21.05 -9.77
C LEU A 16 21.12 -21.03 -9.78
N LEU A 17 20.51 -21.33 -8.64
CA LEU A 17 19.08 -21.09 -8.45
C LEU A 17 18.82 -19.60 -8.71
N PRO A 18 17.75 -19.23 -9.42
CA PRO A 18 17.35 -17.84 -9.52
C PRO A 18 17.15 -17.32 -8.09
N VAL A 19 17.88 -16.26 -7.75
CA VAL A 19 17.65 -15.53 -6.50
C VAL A 19 16.17 -15.14 -6.53
N ALA A 20 15.42 -15.64 -5.55
CA ALA A 20 14.02 -15.30 -5.36
C ALA A 20 13.85 -13.78 -5.53
N GLY A 21 12.79 -13.41 -6.24
CA GLY A 21 12.57 -12.07 -6.78
C GLY A 21 12.88 -10.96 -5.78
N LEU A 22 13.33 -9.82 -6.31
CA LEU A 22 13.34 -8.57 -5.56
C LEU A 22 11.99 -8.45 -4.86
N ALA A 23 11.98 -8.51 -3.53
CA ALA A 23 10.77 -8.30 -2.76
C ALA A 23 10.13 -7.00 -3.25
N ALA A 24 8.82 -7.04 -3.54
CA ALA A 24 8.08 -5.85 -3.90
C ALA A 24 8.33 -4.77 -2.83
N ASP A 25 8.47 -3.51 -3.24
CA ASP A 25 8.68 -2.46 -2.25
C ASP A 25 7.47 -2.43 -1.29
N CYS A 26 7.74 -2.51 0.01
CA CYS A 26 6.73 -2.73 1.06
C CYS A 26 7.12 -1.97 2.33
N VAL A 27 6.21 -1.92 3.31
CA VAL A 27 6.44 -1.30 4.62
C VAL A 27 6.65 -2.37 5.69
N GLU A 28 7.75 -2.29 6.41
CA GLU A 28 8.05 -3.19 7.55
C GLU A 28 7.38 -2.70 8.83
N ASP A 29 7.39 -1.39 9.02
CA ASP A 29 6.88 -0.74 10.24
C ASP A 29 6.41 0.69 9.90
N ALA A 30 5.35 1.12 10.58
CA ALA A 30 4.77 2.45 10.45
C ALA A 30 4.38 2.98 11.83
N GLY A 31 4.74 4.23 12.10
CA GLY A 31 4.45 4.96 13.33
C GLY A 31 4.76 6.44 13.12
N ASP A 32 5.64 7.02 13.94
CA ASP A 32 6.17 8.38 13.70
C ASP A 32 7.08 8.43 12.44
N THR A 33 7.60 7.28 12.02
CA THR A 33 8.34 7.09 10.76
C THR A 33 7.83 5.84 10.05
N VAL A 34 8.13 5.74 8.75
CA VAL A 34 7.90 4.52 7.98
C VAL A 34 9.24 3.87 7.67
N THR A 35 9.41 2.60 8.03
CA THR A 35 10.53 1.78 7.55
C THR A 35 10.06 1.00 6.34
N LEU A 36 10.56 1.35 5.17
CA LEU A 36 10.22 0.71 3.90
C LEU A 36 11.35 -0.18 3.38
N ARG A 37 11.01 -1.35 2.83
CA ARG A 37 11.94 -2.12 2.00
C ARG A 37 11.92 -1.51 0.62
N TYR A 38 12.99 -0.78 0.29
CA TYR A 38 13.20 -0.25 -1.04
C TYR A 38 14.31 -1.01 -1.74
N ARG A 39 14.01 -1.73 -2.82
CA ARG A 39 15.00 -2.55 -3.54
C ARG A 39 15.79 -3.49 -2.61
N GLY A 40 15.09 -4.07 -1.63
CA GLY A 40 15.65 -4.97 -0.62
C GLY A 40 16.37 -4.29 0.55
N GLN A 41 16.56 -2.97 0.53
CA GLN A 41 17.20 -2.22 1.61
C GLN A 41 16.17 -1.50 2.49
N PRO A 42 16.32 -1.52 3.82
CA PRO A 42 15.48 -0.73 4.69
C PRO A 42 15.82 0.76 4.54
N VAL A 43 14.80 1.59 4.35
CA VAL A 43 14.92 3.06 4.26
C VAL A 43 13.88 3.67 5.19
N GLN A 44 14.28 4.65 5.99
CA GLN A 44 13.34 5.42 6.81
C GLN A 44 12.76 6.59 6.00
N ALA A 45 11.46 6.80 6.14
CA ALA A 45 10.75 7.94 5.59
C ALA A 45 9.96 8.67 6.68
N GLU A 46 9.93 10.00 6.57
CA GLU A 46 9.18 10.87 7.45
C GLU A 46 7.67 10.72 7.18
N VAL A 47 6.90 10.42 8.21
CA VAL A 47 5.44 10.47 8.16
C VAL A 47 5.00 11.93 8.09
N ILE A 48 4.11 12.19 7.14
CA ILE A 48 3.46 13.49 6.98
C ILE A 48 2.23 13.54 7.88
N ASP A 49 1.40 12.49 7.82
CA ASP A 49 0.18 12.36 8.60
C ASP A 49 -0.35 10.91 8.54
N SER A 50 -1.28 10.56 9.43
CA SER A 50 -2.01 9.30 9.37
C SER A 50 -3.44 9.45 9.84
N TYR A 51 -4.34 8.64 9.28
CA TYR A 51 -5.76 8.62 9.67
C TYR A 51 -6.35 7.24 9.44
N THR A 52 -7.46 6.97 10.14
CA THR A 52 -8.34 5.84 9.81
C THR A 52 -9.49 6.30 8.93
N ALA A 53 -9.80 5.50 7.91
CA ALA A 53 -10.91 5.70 7.01
C ALA A 53 -11.86 4.51 7.06
N LEU A 54 -13.15 4.80 7.19
CA LEU A 54 -14.21 3.84 6.96
C LEU A 54 -14.66 3.99 5.52
N ILE A 55 -14.26 3.05 4.66
CA ILE A 55 -14.60 3.13 3.23
C ILE A 55 -16.08 2.80 3.04
N ALA A 56 -16.88 3.82 2.75
CA ALA A 56 -18.32 3.71 2.60
C ALA A 56 -18.75 3.70 1.12
N PRO A 57 -19.98 3.23 0.79
CA PRO A 57 -20.50 3.24 -0.58
C PRO A 57 -20.47 4.61 -1.27
N ARG A 58 -20.48 5.71 -0.50
CA ARG A 58 -20.41 7.08 -1.05
C ARG A 58 -19.02 7.44 -1.60
N ASP A 59 -17.97 6.80 -1.11
CA ASP A 59 -16.59 7.04 -1.57
C ASP A 59 -16.32 6.35 -2.92
N LEU A 60 -17.19 5.41 -3.27
CA LEU A 60 -17.11 4.63 -4.49
C LEU A 60 -17.58 5.39 -5.73
N THR A 61 -18.10 6.61 -5.59
CA THR A 61 -18.62 7.43 -6.69
C THR A 61 -18.16 8.87 -6.56
N ASN A 62 -17.74 9.48 -7.68
CA ASN A 62 -17.45 10.91 -7.68
C ASN A 62 -18.73 11.77 -7.69
N SER A 63 -18.57 13.09 -7.60
CA SER A 63 -19.68 14.05 -7.60
C SER A 63 -20.55 14.06 -8.88
N ARG A 64 -20.17 13.33 -9.93
CA ARG A 64 -20.97 13.14 -11.15
C ARG A 64 -21.69 11.78 -11.16
N GLY A 65 -21.65 11.04 -10.05
CA GLY A 65 -22.22 9.69 -9.93
C GLY A 65 -21.42 8.61 -10.66
N VAL A 66 -20.19 8.89 -11.10
CA VAL A 66 -19.37 7.90 -11.81
C VAL A 66 -18.65 7.01 -10.80
N ARG A 67 -18.78 5.69 -10.97
CA ARG A 67 -18.13 4.67 -10.17
C ARG A 67 -16.60 4.74 -10.27
N LEU A 68 -15.92 4.71 -9.13
CA LEU A 68 -14.47 4.78 -8.98
C LEU A 68 -13.87 3.39 -8.72
N ASN A 69 -13.17 2.82 -9.70
CA ASN A 69 -12.60 1.46 -9.60
C ASN A 69 -11.10 1.47 -9.26
N ASP A 70 -10.61 2.55 -8.68
CA ASP A 70 -9.20 2.77 -8.36
C ASP A 70 -9.06 3.24 -6.92
N VAL A 71 -8.08 2.68 -6.21
CA VAL A 71 -7.84 2.97 -4.79
C VAL A 71 -7.53 4.45 -4.57
N ALA A 72 -6.73 5.07 -5.45
CA ALA A 72 -6.38 6.48 -5.30
C ALA A 72 -7.62 7.38 -5.44
N ALA A 73 -8.48 7.08 -6.41
CA ALA A 73 -9.72 7.80 -6.60
C ALA A 73 -10.70 7.66 -5.42
N VAL A 74 -10.81 6.45 -4.84
CA VAL A 74 -11.67 6.20 -3.67
C VAL A 74 -11.16 6.99 -2.46
N LEU A 75 -9.87 6.90 -2.13
CA LEU A 75 -9.27 7.67 -1.02
C LEU A 75 -9.38 9.17 -1.24
N GLN A 76 -9.24 9.63 -2.48
CA GLN A 76 -9.43 11.03 -2.82
C GLN A 76 -10.87 11.50 -2.59
N GLN A 77 -11.85 10.66 -2.93
CA GLN A 77 -13.27 10.96 -2.73
C GLN A 77 -13.64 10.94 -1.24
N ASP A 78 -13.17 9.95 -0.49
CA ASP A 78 -13.26 9.88 0.98
C ASP A 78 -12.72 11.17 1.63
N ARG A 79 -11.46 11.55 1.33
CA ARG A 79 -10.91 12.81 1.86
C ARG A 79 -11.63 14.06 1.37
N ALA A 80 -12.31 14.00 0.22
CA ALA A 80 -13.18 15.09 -0.20
C ALA A 80 -14.47 15.14 0.63
N ASN A 81 -15.06 14.00 0.97
CA ASN A 81 -16.25 13.92 1.81
C ASN A 81 -15.94 14.47 3.22
N VAL A 82 -14.81 14.07 3.82
CA VAL A 82 -14.37 14.58 5.13
C VAL A 82 -14.14 16.10 5.10
N HIS A 83 -13.26 16.58 4.23
CA HIS A 83 -12.76 17.96 4.31
C HIS A 83 -13.53 19.00 3.49
N LYS A 84 -14.30 18.57 2.49
CA LYS A 84 -15.10 19.49 1.66
C LYS A 84 -16.56 19.52 2.09
N THR A 85 -17.15 18.37 2.41
CA THR A 85 -18.58 18.28 2.79
C THR A 85 -18.80 18.12 4.28
N GLY A 86 -17.75 17.84 5.07
CA GLY A 86 -17.87 17.61 6.51
C GLY A 86 -18.56 16.28 6.85
N THR A 87 -18.56 15.33 5.91
CA THR A 87 -19.18 14.02 6.08
C THR A 87 -18.14 13.05 6.62
N LEU A 88 -18.40 12.50 7.81
CA LEU A 88 -17.63 11.42 8.40
C LEU A 88 -18.52 10.17 8.38
N ASP A 89 -18.01 9.08 7.86
CA ASP A 89 -18.68 7.78 7.93
C ASP A 89 -18.33 7.06 9.24
N SER A 90 -19.28 6.27 9.74
CA SER A 90 -19.16 5.51 10.99
C SER A 90 -20.07 4.27 10.94
N ASP A 91 -19.62 3.15 11.48
CA ASP A 91 -20.40 1.92 11.68
C ASP A 91 -20.89 1.72 13.13
N GLY A 92 -20.65 2.72 13.99
CA GLY A 92 -20.97 2.68 15.42
C GLY A 92 -19.82 2.20 16.32
N TYR A 93 -18.77 1.58 15.76
CA TYR A 93 -17.56 1.19 16.48
C TYR A 93 -16.36 2.04 16.05
N PHE A 94 -16.26 2.29 14.76
CA PHE A 94 -15.25 3.10 14.15
C PHE A 94 -15.87 4.32 13.45
N SER A 95 -15.04 5.33 13.22
CA SER A 95 -15.39 6.50 12.42
C SER A 95 -14.20 6.97 11.63
N ASP A 96 -14.46 7.68 10.53
CA ASP A 96 -13.43 8.46 9.87
C ASP A 96 -12.73 9.39 10.85
N GLN A 97 -11.41 9.47 10.70
CA GLN A 97 -10.60 10.49 11.33
C GLN A 97 -10.35 11.65 10.37
N TYR A 98 -10.30 12.86 10.93
CA TYR A 98 -9.69 13.99 10.25
C TYR A 98 -8.18 13.78 10.15
N ASP A 99 -7.60 14.39 9.12
CA ASP A 99 -6.16 14.51 8.93
C ASP A 99 -5.80 15.98 8.63
N GLY A 100 -4.57 16.38 8.92
CA GLY A 100 -4.05 17.72 8.64
C GLY A 100 -3.52 17.89 7.21
N TYR A 101 -3.28 16.81 6.47
CA TYR A 101 -2.60 16.87 5.18
C TYR A 101 -3.52 17.00 3.96
N PHE A 102 -4.57 16.20 3.84
CA PHE A 102 -5.47 16.15 2.68
C PHE A 102 -6.63 17.14 2.77
N THR A 103 -6.42 18.27 3.46
CA THR A 103 -7.41 19.32 3.69
C THR A 103 -7.72 20.14 2.43
N SER A 104 -6.77 20.25 1.49
CA SER A 104 -6.95 20.99 0.23
C SER A 104 -7.11 20.09 -1.00
N LEU A 105 -7.73 20.63 -2.07
CA LEU A 105 -7.82 19.95 -3.36
C LEU A 105 -6.44 19.60 -3.93
N LYS A 106 -5.46 20.50 -3.76
CA LYS A 106 -4.08 20.29 -4.23
C LYS A 106 -3.47 19.06 -3.56
N GLN A 107 -3.57 18.94 -2.24
CA GLN A 107 -3.05 17.78 -1.51
C GLN A 107 -3.82 16.50 -1.86
N ARG A 108 -5.15 16.54 -1.91
CA ARG A 108 -5.97 15.40 -2.34
C ARG A 108 -5.61 14.89 -3.75
N SER A 109 -5.27 15.79 -4.67
CA SER A 109 -4.87 15.39 -6.03
C SER A 109 -3.58 14.54 -6.08
N GLN A 110 -2.77 14.56 -5.01
CA GLN A 110 -1.51 13.82 -4.97
C GLN A 110 -1.71 12.31 -4.86
N PHE A 111 -2.87 11.82 -4.38
CA PHE A 111 -3.21 10.40 -4.41
C PHE A 111 -3.00 9.79 -5.80
N GLY A 112 -3.44 10.46 -6.86
CA GLY A 112 -3.32 9.97 -8.24
C GLY A 112 -1.87 9.81 -8.76
N SER A 113 -0.88 10.32 -8.04
CA SER A 113 0.55 10.17 -8.35
C SER A 113 1.35 9.51 -7.22
N ALA A 114 0.67 9.08 -6.16
CA ALA A 114 1.30 8.49 -5.00
C ALA A 114 1.81 7.08 -5.30
N ARG A 115 2.81 6.65 -4.52
CA ARG A 115 3.24 5.26 -4.49
C ARG A 115 2.54 4.56 -3.34
N TYR A 116 1.87 3.45 -3.65
CA TYR A 116 1.09 2.68 -2.69
C TYR A 116 1.88 1.50 -2.16
N TYR A 117 1.86 1.35 -0.85
CA TYR A 117 2.55 0.32 -0.10
C TYR A 117 1.58 -0.40 0.82
N THR A 118 1.89 -1.66 1.06
CA THR A 118 1.29 -2.52 2.06
C THR A 118 2.39 -3.18 2.87
N ALA A 119 2.03 -3.97 3.87
CA ALA A 119 3.01 -4.52 4.79
C ALA A 119 3.87 -5.60 4.10
N CYS A 120 5.14 -5.72 4.51
CA CYS A 120 6.07 -6.67 3.90
C CYS A 120 5.71 -8.15 4.09
N TYR A 121 4.81 -8.46 5.04
CA TYR A 121 4.30 -9.82 5.23
C TYR A 121 3.12 -10.14 4.31
N MET A 122 2.52 -9.16 3.64
CA MET A 122 1.39 -9.38 2.74
C MET A 122 1.86 -9.99 1.42
N THR A 123 1.18 -11.04 1.00
CA THR A 123 1.38 -11.64 -0.31
C THR A 123 0.79 -10.77 -1.42
N GLU A 124 1.09 -11.08 -2.68
CA GLU A 124 0.45 -10.42 -3.82
C GLU A 124 -1.08 -10.61 -3.81
N ALA A 125 -1.56 -11.78 -3.37
CA ALA A 125 -2.98 -12.06 -3.23
C ALA A 125 -3.61 -11.19 -2.15
N ASP A 126 -3.01 -11.09 -0.96
CA ASP A 126 -3.52 -10.22 0.11
C ASP A 126 -3.56 -8.75 -0.34
N ASN A 127 -2.57 -8.31 -1.11
CA ASN A 127 -2.54 -6.96 -1.68
C ASN A 127 -3.65 -6.73 -2.70
N ALA A 128 -3.97 -7.73 -3.52
CA ALA A 128 -5.06 -7.66 -4.48
C ALA A 128 -6.42 -7.65 -3.75
N ASP A 129 -6.57 -8.46 -2.71
CA ASP A 129 -7.78 -8.56 -1.91
C ASP A 129 -8.05 -7.26 -1.15
N LEU A 130 -7.03 -6.66 -0.51
CA LEU A 130 -7.18 -5.35 0.15
C LEU A 130 -7.60 -4.27 -0.86
N LYS A 131 -6.96 -4.21 -2.03
CA LYS A 131 -7.34 -3.25 -3.08
C LYS A 131 -8.77 -3.47 -3.54
N SER A 132 -9.17 -4.73 -3.74
CA SER A 132 -10.54 -5.11 -4.09
C SER A 132 -11.53 -4.67 -3.01
N ALA A 133 -11.20 -4.91 -1.74
CA ALA A 133 -12.01 -4.53 -0.60
C ALA A 133 -12.21 -3.00 -0.54
N ILE A 134 -11.14 -2.23 -0.71
CA ILE A 134 -11.22 -0.75 -0.76
C ILE A 134 -12.12 -0.30 -1.90
N VAL A 135 -11.89 -0.77 -3.13
CA VAL A 135 -12.69 -0.27 -4.26
C VAL A 135 -14.13 -0.74 -4.18
N ASN A 136 -14.49 -1.74 -3.37
CA ASN A 136 -15.86 -2.25 -3.23
C ASN A 136 -16.53 -1.89 -1.89
N ALA A 137 -15.89 -1.07 -1.03
CA ALA A 137 -16.38 -0.76 0.32
C ALA A 137 -16.63 -2.04 1.16
N GLN A 138 -15.66 -2.95 1.14
CA GLN A 138 -15.68 -4.25 1.81
C GLN A 138 -14.47 -4.46 2.73
N VAL A 139 -13.77 -3.37 3.11
CA VAL A 139 -12.71 -3.42 4.13
C VAL A 139 -13.33 -3.92 5.43
N GLN A 140 -12.75 -4.93 6.06
CA GLN A 140 -13.24 -5.39 7.37
C GLN A 140 -12.65 -4.42 8.42
N GLY A 141 -13.50 -3.70 9.15
CA GLY A 141 -13.07 -2.64 10.06
C GLY A 141 -12.72 -1.32 9.36
N VAL A 142 -11.55 -0.74 9.67
CA VAL A 142 -11.08 0.51 9.08
C VAL A 142 -9.79 0.34 8.30
N LEU A 143 -9.60 1.23 7.33
CA LEU A 143 -8.35 1.37 6.62
C LEU A 143 -7.48 2.39 7.35
N TRP A 144 -6.35 1.95 7.90
CA TRP A 144 -5.31 2.85 8.36
C TRP A 144 -4.46 3.32 7.18
N VAL A 145 -4.46 4.63 6.96
CA VAL A 145 -3.77 5.30 5.87
C VAL A 145 -2.64 6.14 6.45
N VAL A 146 -1.41 5.88 6.04
CA VAL A 146 -0.23 6.65 6.46
C VAL A 146 0.39 7.33 5.25
N ALA A 147 0.38 8.66 5.24
CA ALA A 147 1.04 9.47 4.23
C ALA A 147 2.47 9.77 4.66
N PHE A 148 3.44 9.54 3.78
CA PHE A 148 4.85 9.78 4.09
C PHE A 148 5.61 10.37 2.90
N ARG A 149 6.76 11.00 3.17
CA ARG A 149 7.68 11.51 2.13
C ARG A 149 8.44 10.35 1.52
N HIS A 150 8.10 9.97 0.28
CA HIS A 150 8.78 8.86 -0.38
C HIS A 150 10.27 9.21 -0.65
N PRO A 151 11.24 8.29 -0.45
CA PRO A 151 12.68 8.58 -0.60
C PRO A 151 13.12 9.06 -1.99
N LYS A 152 12.35 8.75 -3.05
CA LYS A 152 12.55 9.29 -4.41
C LYS A 152 11.81 10.60 -4.69
N GLY A 153 11.31 11.25 -3.65
CA GLY A 153 10.39 12.37 -3.76
C GLY A 153 8.96 11.94 -4.11
N GLY A 154 8.04 12.87 -3.85
CA GLY A 154 6.60 12.65 -3.97
C GLY A 154 5.99 12.00 -2.73
N LEU A 155 4.75 11.55 -2.88
CA LEU A 155 3.94 10.99 -1.81
C LEU A 155 4.03 9.46 -1.81
N GLY A 156 4.30 8.89 -0.64
CA GLY A 156 4.07 7.48 -0.35
C GLY A 156 2.80 7.35 0.49
N ILE A 157 2.02 6.31 0.22
CA ILE A 157 0.82 5.94 0.98
C ILE A 157 0.98 4.50 1.42
N TYR A 158 1.01 4.28 2.72
CA TYR A 158 0.88 2.95 3.31
C TYR A 158 -0.57 2.69 3.67
N LEU A 159 -1.04 1.49 3.32
CA LEU A 159 -2.40 1.02 3.57
C LEU A 159 -2.35 -0.25 4.41
N SER A 160 -3.11 -0.27 5.50
CA SER A 160 -3.33 -1.45 6.33
C SER A 160 -4.78 -1.51 6.75
N GLU A 161 -5.37 -2.70 6.70
CA GLU A 161 -6.63 -2.95 7.37
C GLU A 161 -6.41 -3.09 8.88
N VAL A 162 -7.33 -2.56 9.68
CA VAL A 162 -7.37 -2.67 11.15
C VAL A 162 -8.78 -3.07 11.56
N ASN A 163 -8.88 -4.21 12.25
CA ASN A 163 -10.12 -4.82 12.75
C ASN A 163 -10.23 -4.67 14.28
#